data_AF-A0A7Y2KHQ8-F1
#
_entry.id   AF-A0A7Y2KHQ8-F1
#
_cell.length_a   1.000
_cell.length_b   1.000
_cell.length_c   1.000
_cell.angle_alpha   90.00
_cell.angle_beta   90.00
_cell.angle_gamma   90.00
#
_symmetry.space_group_name_H-M   'P 1'
#
loop_
_entity.id
_entity.type
_entity.pdbx_description
1 polymer ?
#
loop_
_entity_poly.entity_id
_entity_poly.type
_entity_poly.pdbx_seq_one_letter_code
_entity_poly.pdbx_strand_id
1 'polypeptide(L)'
;VDVKTMLPRRIVPTEVLFGAIVSGNCVSACDKNTTYHQQNNPIILELLRRHGTDWDFAGCVITNENVTLGDKQRSSTLAADLIVSLSPDGVIVSKEGFGNPDADLMMNCSKIETHGIKTVLLTDEFAGQDGASQSLTDTHPKADAIVSTGNANAVIVLPPLEKVIGDDRVITELAGGSSKCLLPDGSVAIELQALIGSTNQLGIERISSRMK
;
A
#
# COMPACT_ATOMS: atom_id res chain seq x y z
N VAL A 1 -3.89 22.56 -0.28
CA VAL A 1 -2.64 22.54 0.53
C VAL A 1 -1.70 21.56 -0.12
N ASP A 2 -0.46 21.94 -0.41
CA ASP A 2 0.54 20.99 -0.91
C ASP A 2 0.95 20.07 0.24
N VAL A 3 0.59 18.79 0.15
CA VAL A 3 0.87 17.81 1.20
C VAL A 3 2.32 17.34 1.20
N LYS A 4 3.12 17.68 0.17
CA LYS A 4 4.54 17.29 0.09
C LYS A 4 5.38 17.83 1.23
N THR A 5 4.99 18.96 1.82
CA THR A 5 5.69 19.57 2.96
C THR A 5 4.97 19.36 4.29
N MET A 6 3.90 18.56 4.29
CA MET A 6 3.16 18.23 5.49
C MET A 6 4.02 17.36 6.41
N LEU A 7 4.10 17.74 7.68
CA LEU A 7 4.69 16.87 8.70
C LEU A 7 3.70 15.76 9.08
N PRO A 8 4.18 14.61 9.60
CA PRO A 8 3.28 13.59 10.11
C PRO A 8 2.31 14.16 11.13
N ARG A 9 1.06 13.71 11.09
CA ARG A 9 0.02 14.19 12.01
C ARG A 9 -0.85 13.05 12.50
N ARG A 10 -1.37 13.21 13.72
CA ARG A 10 -2.51 12.43 14.18
C ARG A 10 -3.74 12.82 13.36
N ILE A 11 -4.53 11.81 13.02
CA ILE A 11 -5.82 11.96 12.38
C ILE A 11 -6.79 11.02 13.09
N VAL A 12 -8.03 11.45 13.33
CA VAL A 12 -9.02 10.54 13.90
C VAL A 12 -9.53 9.58 12.82
N PRO A 13 -9.84 8.32 13.16
CA PRO A 13 -10.24 7.33 12.17
C PRO A 13 -11.42 7.76 11.30
N THR A 14 -12.39 8.48 11.88
CA THR A 14 -13.56 8.99 11.15
C THR A 14 -13.22 10.05 10.12
N GLU A 15 -12.15 10.83 10.27
CA GLU A 15 -11.72 11.78 9.24
C GLU A 15 -11.31 11.04 7.97
N VAL A 16 -10.60 9.91 8.09
CA VAL A 16 -10.23 9.07 6.94
C VAL A 16 -11.49 8.53 6.26
N LEU A 17 -12.42 7.97 7.04
CA LEU A 17 -13.68 7.42 6.53
C LEU A 17 -14.57 8.47 5.87
N PHE A 18 -14.48 9.74 6.29
CA PHE A 18 -15.22 10.87 5.72
C PHE A 18 -14.45 11.66 4.66
N GLY A 19 -13.37 11.08 4.11
CA GLY A 19 -12.72 11.62 2.91
C GLY A 19 -11.69 12.71 3.17
N ALA A 20 -11.10 12.78 4.38
CA ALA A 20 -9.96 13.65 4.65
C ALA A 20 -8.72 13.29 3.82
N ILE A 21 -8.65 12.04 3.33
CA ILE A 21 -7.64 11.56 2.39
C ILE A 21 -8.34 11.32 1.05
N VAL A 22 -7.84 11.99 0.01
CA VAL A 22 -8.28 11.79 -1.38
C VAL A 22 -7.12 11.26 -2.19
N SER A 23 -7.43 10.42 -3.18
CA SER A 23 -6.42 9.75 -3.99
C SER A 23 -5.57 10.74 -4.79
N GLY A 24 -4.26 10.54 -4.77
CA GLY A 24 -3.33 11.06 -5.76
C GLY A 24 -2.89 9.91 -6.68
N ASN A 25 -3.03 10.06 -8.00
CA ASN A 25 -2.55 9.03 -8.91
C ASN A 25 -1.02 9.08 -9.03
N CYS A 26 -0.38 7.91 -8.92
CA CYS A 26 1.06 7.68 -9.14
C CYS A 26 1.24 6.46 -10.08
N VAL A 27 2.47 6.09 -10.41
CA VAL A 27 2.86 5.29 -11.60
C VAL A 27 2.20 3.91 -11.72
N SER A 28 2.20 3.08 -10.67
CA SER A 28 1.53 1.77 -10.67
C SER A 28 0.07 1.90 -10.28
N ALA A 29 -0.84 1.24 -11.00
CA ALA A 29 -2.27 1.32 -10.70
C ALA A 29 -2.68 0.37 -9.55
N CYS A 30 -2.01 -0.78 -9.44
CA CYS A 30 -2.33 -1.86 -8.50
C CYS A 30 -2.27 -1.47 -7.03
N ASP A 31 -1.26 -0.71 -6.65
CA ASP A 31 -0.92 -0.36 -5.26
C ASP A 31 -1.57 0.96 -4.82
N LYS A 32 -2.60 1.42 -5.54
CA LYS A 32 -3.26 2.70 -5.29
C LYS A 32 -4.36 2.63 -4.24
N ASN A 33 -4.33 3.59 -3.32
CA ASN A 33 -5.38 3.81 -2.34
C ASN A 33 -6.31 4.90 -2.87
N THR A 34 -7.31 4.50 -3.66
CA THR A 34 -8.34 5.42 -4.14
C THR A 34 -9.09 6.07 -2.98
N THR A 35 -9.80 7.18 -3.24
CA THR A 35 -10.67 7.79 -2.23
C THR A 35 -11.69 6.77 -1.71
N TYR A 36 -12.19 5.89 -2.58
CA TYR A 36 -13.05 4.77 -2.19
C TYR A 36 -12.35 3.83 -1.20
N HIS A 37 -11.09 3.45 -1.45
CA HIS A 37 -10.33 2.59 -0.54
C HIS A 37 -10.12 3.26 0.83
N GLN A 38 -9.85 4.56 0.88
CA GLN A 38 -9.67 5.29 2.16
C GLN A 38 -10.99 5.42 2.92
N GLN A 39 -12.09 5.75 2.24
CA GLN A 39 -13.42 5.84 2.87
C GLN A 39 -13.95 4.48 3.34
N ASN A 40 -13.44 3.38 2.78
CA ASN A 40 -13.77 2.00 3.13
C ASN A 40 -12.55 1.25 3.69
N ASN A 41 -11.65 1.96 4.38
CA ASN A 41 -10.37 1.41 4.82
C ASN A 41 -10.60 0.20 5.77
N PRO A 42 -10.28 -1.03 5.34
CA PRO A 42 -10.63 -2.24 6.08
C PRO A 42 -9.85 -2.37 7.39
N ILE A 43 -8.62 -1.82 7.45
CA ILE A 43 -7.82 -1.78 8.68
C ILE A 43 -8.54 -0.93 9.72
N ILE A 44 -8.92 0.29 9.35
CA ILE A 44 -9.61 1.21 10.26
C ILE A 44 -10.97 0.64 10.69
N LEU A 45 -11.75 0.11 9.76
CA LEU A 45 -13.06 -0.46 10.06
C LEU A 45 -12.97 -1.64 11.02
N GLU A 46 -12.00 -2.55 10.83
CA GLU A 46 -11.82 -3.69 11.72
C GLU A 46 -11.27 -3.28 13.10
N LEU A 47 -10.36 -2.31 13.14
CA LEU A 47 -9.84 -1.75 14.40
C LEU A 47 -10.94 -1.08 15.22
N LEU A 48 -11.84 -0.33 14.58
CA LEU A 48 -13.02 0.27 15.21
C LEU A 48 -14.02 -0.78 15.67
N ARG A 49 -14.28 -1.83 14.88
CA ARG A 49 -15.26 -2.87 15.20
C ARG A 49 -14.93 -3.62 16.49
N ARG A 50 -13.64 -3.80 16.78
CA ARG A 50 -13.12 -4.53 17.95
C ARG A 50 -12.58 -3.62 19.04
N HIS A 51 -12.73 -2.30 18.87
CA HIS A 51 -12.35 -1.31 19.87
C HIS A 51 -13.15 -1.52 21.17
N GLY A 52 -12.45 -1.57 22.31
CA GLY A 52 -13.04 -1.84 23.62
C GLY A 52 -13.46 -3.29 23.86
N THR A 53 -13.14 -4.21 22.92
CA THR A 53 -13.36 -5.66 23.10
C THR A 53 -12.06 -6.45 22.99
N ASP A 54 -11.42 -6.45 21.82
CA ASP A 54 -10.18 -7.19 21.58
C ASP A 54 -8.95 -6.28 21.78
N TRP A 55 -9.13 -4.96 21.56
CA TRP A 55 -8.07 -3.95 21.68
C TRP A 55 -8.64 -2.56 21.90
N ASP A 56 -7.81 -1.64 22.39
CA ASP A 56 -8.13 -0.21 22.45
C ASP A 56 -7.42 0.55 21.31
N PHE A 57 -8.17 0.80 20.24
CA PHE A 57 -7.67 1.58 19.10
C PHE A 57 -7.30 3.03 19.48
N ALA A 58 -6.00 3.31 19.63
CA ALA A 58 -5.46 4.61 20.07
C ALA A 58 -5.56 5.74 19.02
N GLY A 59 -5.75 5.40 17.74
CA GLY A 59 -5.94 6.34 16.63
C GLY A 59 -5.00 6.11 15.45
N CYS A 60 -4.97 7.07 14.52
CA CYS A 60 -4.17 7.01 13.30
C CYS A 60 -3.09 8.09 13.27
N VAL A 61 -1.96 7.78 12.64
CA VAL A 61 -0.93 8.74 12.25
C VAL A 61 -0.75 8.64 10.73
N ILE A 62 -0.80 9.77 10.04
CA ILE A 62 -0.53 9.87 8.61
C ILE A 62 0.81 10.57 8.40
N THR A 63 1.59 10.08 7.44
CA THR A 63 2.85 10.69 6.98
C THR A 63 2.91 10.68 5.45
N ASN A 64 3.69 11.57 4.87
CA ASN A 64 4.00 11.57 3.45
C ASN A 64 5.16 10.62 3.13
N GLU A 65 5.21 10.16 1.88
CA GLU A 65 6.31 9.38 1.31
C GLU A 65 7.17 10.30 0.44
N ASN A 66 8.22 10.85 1.06
CA ASN A 66 9.08 11.80 0.37
C ASN A 66 10.04 11.09 -0.58
N VAL A 67 10.55 11.81 -1.57
CA VAL A 67 11.56 11.26 -2.51
C VAL A 67 13.00 11.43 -2.02
N THR A 68 13.25 12.36 -1.08
CA THR A 68 14.60 12.60 -0.55
C THR A 68 14.81 11.83 0.76
N LEU A 69 15.99 11.23 0.92
CA LEU A 69 16.33 10.49 2.14
C LEU A 69 16.22 11.35 3.41
N GLY A 70 16.65 12.61 3.35
CA GLY A 70 16.58 13.53 4.49
C GLY A 70 15.14 13.81 4.96
N ASP A 71 14.21 13.93 4.01
CA ASP A 71 12.79 14.14 4.34
C ASP A 71 12.14 12.86 4.87
N LYS A 72 12.52 11.67 4.35
CA LYS A 72 12.10 10.38 4.91
C LYS A 72 12.56 10.21 6.35
N GLN A 73 13.83 10.53 6.63
CA GLN A 73 14.40 10.48 7.97
C GLN A 73 13.67 11.40 8.94
N ARG A 74 13.40 12.64 8.52
CA ARG A 74 12.64 13.60 9.33
C ARG A 74 11.23 13.11 9.61
N SER A 75 10.51 12.70 8.57
CA SER A 75 9.09 12.34 8.66
C SER A 75 8.90 11.07 9.47
N SER A 76 9.69 10.03 9.24
CA SER A 76 9.61 8.80 10.05
C SER A 76 10.04 8.99 11.52
N THR A 77 10.97 9.92 11.84
CA THR A 77 11.26 10.26 13.24
C THR A 77 10.06 10.92 13.91
N LEU A 78 9.48 11.94 13.27
CA LEU A 78 8.30 12.62 13.81
C LEU A 78 7.08 11.69 13.93
N ALA A 79 6.90 10.78 12.97
CA ALA A 79 5.85 9.78 13.01
C ALA A 79 6.05 8.82 14.20
N ALA A 80 7.27 8.33 14.42
CA ALA A 80 7.60 7.48 15.55
C ALA A 80 7.36 8.19 16.90
N ASP A 81 7.79 9.44 17.04
CA ASP A 81 7.57 10.24 18.27
C ASP A 81 6.06 10.42 18.55
N LEU A 82 5.27 10.71 17.52
CA LEU A 82 3.81 10.80 17.65
C LEU A 82 3.20 9.47 18.08
N ILE A 83 3.63 8.36 17.49
CA ILE A 83 3.16 7.02 17.84
C ILE A 83 3.52 6.69 19.29
N VAL A 84 4.76 6.93 19.72
CA VAL A 84 5.21 6.72 21.10
C VAL A 84 4.37 7.54 22.09
N SER A 85 3.99 8.77 21.73
CA SER A 85 3.12 9.60 22.58
C SER A 85 1.71 9.01 22.81
N LEU A 86 1.28 8.07 21.98
CA LEU A 86 0.02 7.32 22.16
C LEU A 86 0.19 6.11 23.07
N SER A 87 1.44 5.71 23.35
CA SER A 87 1.79 4.50 24.12
C SER A 87 1.06 3.22 23.65
N PRO A 88 1.04 2.89 22.35
CA PRO A 88 0.38 1.69 21.85
C PRO A 88 1.24 0.45 22.12
N ASP A 89 0.59 -0.70 22.31
CA ASP A 89 1.28 -1.99 22.36
C ASP A 89 1.76 -2.46 20.97
N GLY A 90 1.08 -2.02 19.91
CA GLY A 90 1.42 -2.37 18.53
C GLY A 90 0.84 -1.41 17.49
N VAL A 91 1.41 -1.46 16.29
CA VAL A 91 1.09 -0.58 15.17
C VAL A 91 0.97 -1.38 13.87
N ILE A 92 -0.09 -1.11 13.11
CA ILE A 92 -0.21 -1.56 11.72
C ILE A 92 0.29 -0.43 10.82
N VAL A 93 1.28 -0.72 9.97
CA VAL A 93 1.84 0.23 9.01
C VAL A 93 1.44 -0.19 7.59
N SER A 94 0.55 0.59 6.99
CA SER A 94 0.17 0.50 5.58
C SER A 94 0.76 1.68 4.79
N LYS A 95 0.97 1.50 3.49
CA LYS A 95 1.55 2.53 2.62
C LYS A 95 0.81 2.63 1.27
N GLU A 96 1.29 3.47 0.37
CA GLU A 96 0.84 3.51 -1.03
C GLU A 96 2.07 3.40 -1.96
N GLY A 97 1.96 2.69 -3.08
CA GLY A 97 3.08 2.63 -4.03
C GLY A 97 4.16 1.59 -3.70
N PHE A 98 5.17 1.49 -4.56
CA PHE A 98 6.27 0.54 -4.46
C PHE A 98 7.63 1.20 -4.75
N GLY A 99 8.72 0.56 -4.34
CA GLY A 99 10.07 1.08 -4.56
C GLY A 99 10.42 2.14 -3.52
N ASN A 100 10.36 3.43 -3.89
CA ASN A 100 10.69 4.51 -2.95
C ASN A 100 9.94 4.46 -1.61
N PRO A 101 8.63 4.13 -1.57
CA PRO A 101 7.86 3.94 -0.33
C PRO A 101 8.32 2.75 0.54
N ASP A 102 9.03 1.75 -0.01
CA ASP A 102 9.55 0.62 0.78
C ASP A 102 10.54 1.12 1.83
N ALA A 103 11.36 2.12 1.48
CA ALA A 103 12.27 2.76 2.40
C ALA A 103 11.55 3.53 3.53
N ASP A 104 10.39 4.14 3.24
CA ASP A 104 9.56 4.77 4.27
C ASP A 104 8.98 3.70 5.21
N LEU A 105 8.47 2.60 4.65
CA LEU A 105 7.90 1.48 5.39
C LEU A 105 8.93 0.88 6.37
N MET A 106 10.13 0.55 5.88
CA MET A 106 11.21 -0.01 6.69
C MET A 106 11.73 0.96 7.74
N MET A 107 11.84 2.26 7.40
CA MET A 107 12.31 3.27 8.34
C MET A 107 11.31 3.54 9.46
N ASN A 108 10.01 3.58 9.17
CA ASN A 108 8.97 3.68 10.18
C ASN A 108 8.97 2.44 11.09
N CYS A 109 8.98 1.24 10.52
CA CYS A 109 9.11 -0.02 11.26
C CYS A 109 10.28 0.02 12.24
N SER A 110 11.49 0.26 11.73
CA SER A 110 12.71 0.20 12.53
C SER A 110 12.73 1.22 13.69
N LYS A 111 12.23 2.44 13.43
CA LYS A 111 12.17 3.50 14.44
C LYS A 111 11.12 3.22 15.51
N ILE A 112 9.90 2.83 15.13
CA ILE A 112 8.83 2.48 16.07
C ILE A 112 9.29 1.32 16.98
N GLU A 113 9.85 0.26 16.38
CA GLU A 113 10.35 -0.92 17.10
C GLU A 113 11.54 -0.59 18.03
N THR A 114 12.28 0.49 17.79
CA THR A 114 13.36 0.93 18.72
C THR A 114 12.80 1.37 20.08
N HIS A 115 11.53 1.75 20.13
CA HIS A 115 10.83 2.08 21.38
C HIS A 115 10.11 0.87 22.01
N GLY A 116 10.33 -0.34 21.50
CA GLY A 116 9.71 -1.56 22.03
C GLY A 116 8.26 -1.78 21.58
N ILE A 117 7.75 -0.98 20.64
CA ILE A 117 6.39 -1.10 20.07
C ILE A 117 6.44 -2.04 18.87
N LYS A 118 5.56 -3.05 18.85
CA LYS A 118 5.53 -4.05 17.76
C LYS A 118 4.88 -3.50 16.50
N THR A 119 5.41 -3.88 15.34
CA THR A 119 4.88 -3.46 14.05
C THR A 119 4.39 -4.64 13.20
N VAL A 120 3.28 -4.45 12.50
CA VAL A 120 2.84 -5.31 11.41
C VAL A 120 2.78 -4.47 10.14
N LEU A 121 3.49 -4.90 9.11
CA LEU A 121 3.59 -4.16 7.85
C LEU A 121 2.61 -4.75 6.82
N LEU A 122 1.90 -3.90 6.09
CA LEU A 122 1.05 -4.29 4.99
C LEU A 122 1.57 -3.66 3.70
N THR A 123 1.95 -4.50 2.74
CA THR A 123 2.51 -4.07 1.45
C THR A 123 2.14 -5.07 0.36
N ASP A 124 2.31 -4.69 -0.90
CA ASP A 124 2.38 -5.61 -2.02
C ASP A 124 3.84 -5.92 -2.37
N GLU A 125 4.01 -6.81 -3.34
CA GLU A 125 5.30 -7.35 -3.74
C GLU A 125 5.51 -7.16 -5.25
N PHE A 126 6.75 -6.86 -5.65
CA PHE A 126 7.17 -6.76 -7.05
C PHE A 126 8.21 -7.86 -7.33
N ALA A 127 7.76 -9.11 -7.24
CA ALA A 127 8.61 -10.30 -7.23
C ALA A 127 8.80 -10.94 -8.61
N GLY A 128 8.48 -10.24 -9.70
CA GLY A 128 8.50 -10.79 -11.07
C GLY A 128 7.35 -11.76 -11.34
N GLN A 129 7.11 -12.11 -12.60
CA GLN A 129 5.93 -12.89 -13.00
C GLN A 129 5.89 -14.30 -12.40
N ASP A 130 7.06 -14.87 -12.10
CA ASP A 130 7.21 -16.17 -11.45
C ASP A 130 7.27 -16.09 -9.91
N GLY A 131 7.29 -14.88 -9.35
CA GLY A 131 7.39 -14.63 -7.91
C GLY A 131 8.76 -14.95 -7.31
N ALA A 132 9.81 -15.12 -8.14
CA ALA A 132 11.13 -15.54 -7.69
C ALA A 132 12.12 -14.38 -7.48
N SER A 133 11.75 -13.15 -7.87
CA SER A 133 12.61 -11.97 -7.69
C SER A 133 12.51 -11.41 -6.27
N GLN A 134 13.45 -10.53 -5.93
CA GLN A 134 13.39 -9.79 -4.68
C GLN A 134 12.08 -8.98 -4.62
N SER A 135 11.28 -9.26 -3.58
CA SER A 135 9.92 -8.77 -3.44
C SER A 135 9.82 -7.26 -3.11
N LEU A 136 10.67 -6.78 -2.20
CA LEU A 136 10.72 -5.38 -1.76
C LEU A 136 12.09 -4.77 -2.05
N THR A 137 12.13 -3.48 -2.36
CA THR A 137 13.39 -2.78 -2.67
C THR A 137 14.23 -2.45 -1.44
N ASP A 138 13.60 -2.40 -0.25
CA ASP A 138 14.28 -2.22 1.04
C ASP A 138 13.79 -3.28 2.03
N THR A 139 14.67 -3.68 2.96
CA THR A 139 14.36 -4.68 4.00
C THR A 139 15.06 -4.31 5.30
N HIS A 140 14.47 -4.73 6.43
CA HIS A 140 15.07 -4.50 7.74
C HIS A 140 14.84 -5.71 8.65
N PRO A 141 15.82 -6.15 9.48
CA PRO A 141 15.66 -7.31 10.36
C PRO A 141 14.53 -7.21 11.38
N LYS A 142 14.05 -5.99 11.68
CA LYS A 142 12.90 -5.73 12.56
C LYS A 142 11.55 -5.86 11.84
N ALA A 143 11.53 -5.90 10.51
CA ALA A 143 10.33 -6.14 9.72
C ALA A 143 10.06 -7.65 9.65
N ASP A 144 9.74 -8.25 10.79
CA ASP A 144 9.54 -9.71 10.94
C ASP A 144 8.06 -10.14 10.84
N ALA A 145 7.13 -9.18 10.80
CA ALA A 145 5.71 -9.40 10.55
C ALA A 145 5.23 -8.58 9.35
N ILE A 146 5.18 -9.21 8.18
CA ILE A 146 4.74 -8.58 6.92
C ILE A 146 3.56 -9.38 6.35
N VAL A 147 2.49 -8.68 6.02
CA VAL A 147 1.34 -9.19 5.29
C VAL A 147 1.45 -8.70 3.85
N SER A 148 1.53 -9.64 2.92
CA SER A 148 1.50 -9.36 1.49
C SER A 148 0.06 -9.24 1.00
N THR A 149 -0.20 -8.22 0.18
CA THR A 149 -1.48 -8.01 -0.53
C THR A 149 -1.48 -8.58 -1.95
N GLY A 150 -0.37 -9.17 -2.37
CA GLY A 150 -0.22 -9.83 -3.67
C GLY A 150 1.06 -9.45 -4.40
N ASN A 151 1.38 -10.20 -5.45
CA ASN A 151 2.48 -9.89 -6.37
C ASN A 151 1.93 -9.08 -7.55
N ALA A 152 2.35 -7.82 -7.67
CA ALA A 152 1.92 -6.91 -8.73
C ALA A 152 2.32 -7.40 -10.13
N ASN A 153 3.37 -8.22 -10.24
CA ASN A 153 3.81 -8.77 -11.52
C ASN A 153 3.06 -10.05 -11.92
N ALA A 154 2.12 -10.54 -11.12
CA ALA A 154 1.34 -11.71 -11.49
C ALA A 154 0.51 -11.42 -12.76
N VAL A 155 0.65 -12.26 -13.78
CA VAL A 155 -0.09 -12.11 -15.04
C VAL A 155 -1.49 -12.72 -14.90
N ILE A 156 -2.50 -11.95 -15.28
CA ILE A 156 -3.86 -12.44 -15.48
C ILE A 156 -4.26 -12.31 -16.95
N VAL A 157 -5.25 -13.09 -17.37
CA VAL A 157 -5.84 -13.00 -18.71
C VAL A 157 -7.26 -12.46 -18.59
N LEU A 158 -7.45 -11.22 -19.03
CA LEU A 158 -8.78 -10.62 -19.18
C LEU A 158 -9.44 -11.18 -20.45
N PRO A 159 -10.74 -11.53 -20.40
CA PRO A 159 -11.45 -11.99 -21.59
C PRO A 159 -11.53 -10.87 -22.64
N PRO A 160 -11.88 -11.21 -23.90
CA PRO A 160 -12.11 -10.21 -24.94
C PRO A 160 -13.08 -9.13 -24.46
N LEU A 161 -12.68 -7.87 -24.60
CA LEU A 161 -13.43 -6.74 -24.08
C LEU A 161 -14.69 -6.50 -24.92
N GLU A 162 -15.87 -6.63 -24.31
CA GLU A 162 -17.14 -6.31 -24.99
C GLU A 162 -17.27 -4.82 -25.34
N LYS A 163 -16.62 -3.96 -24.55
CA LYS A 163 -16.65 -2.50 -24.71
C LYS A 163 -15.33 -1.89 -24.27
N VAL A 164 -14.74 -1.07 -25.13
CA VAL A 164 -13.57 -0.24 -24.84
C VAL A 164 -14.00 1.20 -24.63
N ILE A 165 -13.50 1.83 -23.56
CA ILE A 165 -13.69 3.26 -23.28
C ILE A 165 -12.31 3.90 -23.27
N GLY A 166 -12.06 4.81 -24.22
CA GLY A 166 -10.75 5.44 -24.40
C GLY A 166 -9.92 4.73 -25.48
N ASP A 167 -8.60 4.79 -25.33
CA ASP A 167 -7.63 4.25 -26.28
C ASP A 167 -6.98 2.98 -25.70
N ASP A 168 -7.30 1.82 -26.27
CA ASP A 168 -6.79 0.51 -25.82
C ASP A 168 -5.31 0.29 -26.17
N ARG A 169 -4.74 1.09 -27.09
CA ARG A 169 -3.31 1.01 -27.42
C ARG A 169 -2.42 1.31 -26.22
N VAL A 170 -2.92 2.14 -25.30
CA VAL A 170 -2.25 2.52 -24.04
C VAL A 170 -1.94 1.29 -23.17
N ILE A 171 -2.71 0.20 -23.29
CA ILE A 171 -2.49 -1.06 -22.58
C ILE A 171 -1.08 -1.63 -22.85
N THR A 172 -0.53 -1.37 -24.04
CA THR A 172 0.79 -1.87 -24.42
C THR A 172 1.96 -1.04 -23.85
N GLU A 173 1.68 0.17 -23.38
CA GLU A 173 2.69 1.14 -22.92
C GLU A 173 2.63 1.41 -21.41
N LEU A 174 1.52 1.11 -20.75
CA LEU A 174 1.33 1.33 -19.31
C LEU A 174 2.09 0.29 -18.47
N ALA A 175 2.37 0.63 -17.20
CA ALA A 175 3.08 -0.25 -16.28
C ALA A 175 2.32 -1.57 -16.05
N GLY A 176 3.00 -2.70 -16.24
CA GLY A 176 2.40 -4.04 -16.25
C GLY A 176 1.88 -4.50 -17.62
N GLY A 177 1.91 -3.62 -18.63
CA GLY A 177 1.60 -3.90 -20.03
C GLY A 177 2.84 -4.20 -20.86
N SER A 178 2.62 -4.72 -22.08
CA SER A 178 3.69 -4.88 -23.08
C SER A 178 3.12 -4.95 -24.50
N SER A 179 3.98 -4.86 -25.52
CA SER A 179 3.57 -5.07 -26.92
C SER A 179 3.01 -6.47 -27.23
N LYS A 180 3.12 -7.41 -26.28
CA LYS A 180 2.63 -8.80 -26.39
C LYS A 180 1.40 -9.08 -25.53
N CYS A 181 0.85 -8.08 -24.83
CA CYS A 181 -0.29 -8.30 -23.93
C CYS A 181 -1.61 -8.58 -24.68
N LEU A 182 -1.77 -8.07 -25.91
CA LEU A 182 -2.95 -8.33 -26.75
C LEU A 182 -2.80 -9.67 -27.47
N LEU A 183 -3.72 -10.60 -27.19
CA LEU A 183 -3.72 -11.95 -27.76
C LEU A 183 -4.54 -12.01 -29.05
N PRO A 184 -4.28 -13.00 -29.94
CA PRO A 184 -4.97 -13.10 -31.24
C PRO A 184 -6.49 -13.28 -31.17
N ASP A 185 -7.00 -13.77 -30.04
CA ASP A 185 -8.43 -13.96 -29.78
C ASP A 185 -9.12 -12.71 -29.20
N GLY A 186 -8.37 -11.62 -29.03
CA GLY A 186 -8.84 -10.36 -28.44
C GLY A 186 -8.77 -10.31 -26.91
N SER A 187 -8.32 -11.38 -26.24
CA SER A 187 -8.05 -11.37 -24.80
C SER A 187 -6.77 -10.59 -24.46
N VAL A 188 -6.62 -10.18 -23.20
CA VAL A 188 -5.49 -9.35 -22.75
C VAL A 188 -4.76 -10.03 -21.60
N ALA A 189 -3.52 -10.47 -21.86
CA ALA A 189 -2.61 -11.00 -20.84
C ALA A 189 -1.77 -9.87 -20.24
N ILE A 190 -2.10 -9.45 -19.02
CA ILE A 190 -1.52 -8.27 -18.37
C ILE A 190 -1.15 -8.54 -16.92
N GLU A 191 -0.14 -7.85 -16.41
CA GLU A 191 0.21 -7.92 -14.99
C GLU A 191 -0.85 -7.20 -14.15
N LEU A 192 -1.05 -7.67 -12.91
CA LEU A 192 -1.89 -6.97 -11.93
C LEU A 192 -1.50 -5.51 -11.78
N GLN A 193 -0.23 -5.14 -11.96
CA GLN A 193 0.28 -3.77 -11.92
C GLN A 193 -0.57 -2.75 -12.70
N ALA A 194 -1.21 -3.19 -13.80
CA ALA A 194 -2.05 -2.38 -14.67
C ALA A 194 -3.47 -2.10 -14.13
N LEU A 195 -3.93 -2.84 -13.12
CA LEU A 195 -5.31 -2.82 -12.65
C LEU A 195 -5.43 -2.01 -11.37
N ILE A 196 -6.29 -0.99 -11.37
CA ILE A 196 -6.45 -0.11 -10.20
C ILE A 196 -6.82 -0.92 -8.96
N GLY A 197 -6.00 -0.82 -7.91
CA GLY A 197 -6.28 -1.41 -6.61
C GLY A 197 -6.07 -2.92 -6.49
N SER A 198 -5.61 -3.62 -7.54
CA SER A 198 -5.50 -5.08 -7.51
C SER A 198 -4.47 -5.63 -6.51
N THR A 199 -3.53 -4.83 -6.04
CA THR A 199 -2.63 -5.15 -4.92
C THR A 199 -2.67 -4.02 -3.90
N ASN A 200 -3.89 -3.54 -3.60
CA ASN A 200 -4.11 -2.43 -2.70
C ASN A 200 -3.53 -2.70 -1.31
N GLN A 201 -2.67 -1.80 -0.85
CA GLN A 201 -1.91 -1.94 0.40
C GLN A 201 -2.68 -1.55 1.66
N LEU A 202 -4.01 -1.41 1.57
CA LEU A 202 -4.93 -1.44 2.72
C LEU A 202 -5.55 -2.84 2.90
N GLY A 203 -5.40 -3.76 1.94
CA GLY A 203 -5.91 -5.12 2.04
C GLY A 203 -7.40 -5.25 1.76
N ILE A 204 -7.97 -4.41 0.89
CA ILE A 204 -9.40 -4.46 0.51
C ILE A 204 -9.73 -5.66 -0.40
N GLU A 205 -8.73 -6.18 -1.10
CA GLU A 205 -8.88 -7.25 -2.07
C GLU A 205 -9.02 -8.63 -1.43
N ARG A 206 -9.53 -9.59 -2.21
CA ARG A 206 -9.71 -10.99 -1.78
C ARG A 206 -8.59 -11.91 -2.24
N ILE A 207 -7.43 -11.35 -2.58
CA ILE A 207 -6.26 -12.13 -2.99
C ILE A 207 -5.74 -12.88 -1.75
N SER A 208 -5.51 -14.18 -1.91
CA SER A 208 -4.92 -15.03 -0.88
C SER A 208 -3.89 -15.94 -1.51
N SER A 209 -2.72 -16.07 -0.90
CA SER A 209 -1.81 -17.17 -1.19
C SER A 209 -2.27 -18.42 -0.41
N ARG A 210 -2.26 -19.57 -1.08
CA ARG A 210 -2.41 -20.87 -0.41
C ARG A 210 -1.06 -21.55 -0.49
N MET A 211 -0.49 -21.91 0.66
CA MET A 211 0.65 -22.82 0.70
C MET A 211 0.20 -24.13 0.03
N LYS A 212 0.91 -24.56 -1.00
CA LYS A 212 0.69 -25.88 -1.62
C LYS A 212 1.29 -26.97 -0.74
#